data_AF-A0A4V1LYL6-F1
#
_entry.id   AF-A0A4V1LYL6-F1
#
_cell.length_a   1.000
_cell.length_b   1.000
_cell.length_c   1.000
_cell.angle_alpha   90.00
_cell.angle_beta   90.00
_cell.angle_gamma   90.00
#
_symmetry.space_group_name_H-M   'P 1'
#
loop_
_entity.id
_entity.type
_entity.pdbx_description
1 polymer ?
#
loop_
_entity_poly.entity_id
_entity_poly.type
_entity_poly.pdbx_seq_one_letter_code
_entity_poly.pdbx_strand_id
1 'polypeptide(L)'
;MTQLQFPIETVSSTISIIIVLGIFIKFFQYKQKLDVLKELDKRKDISKLTTEDKNYIKKNCKEYKEKQIKVDALTRLIFPIFITIAAILFFFLPLEKTLIHLNVIIVLYIYLQVHRIHTRNYAKFLEELNS
;
A
#
# COMPACT_ATOMS: atom_id res chain seq x y z
N MET A 1 10.85 10.84 -41.32
CA MET A 1 10.82 10.01 -40.09
C MET A 1 9.71 10.53 -39.20
N THR A 2 8.55 9.89 -39.24
CA THR A 2 7.41 10.19 -38.35
C THR A 2 7.84 9.82 -36.94
N GLN A 3 8.21 10.82 -36.14
CA GLN A 3 8.39 10.62 -34.72
C GLN A 3 7.03 10.23 -34.15
N LEU A 4 6.90 8.98 -33.71
CA LEU A 4 5.81 8.55 -32.83
C LEU A 4 5.94 9.37 -31.55
N GLN A 5 5.43 10.59 -31.53
CA GLN A 5 5.20 11.37 -30.33
C GLN A 5 4.05 10.67 -29.60
N PHE A 6 4.36 9.64 -28.83
CA PHE A 6 3.41 9.12 -27.87
C PHE A 6 3.02 10.27 -26.94
N PRO A 7 1.74 10.65 -26.89
CA PRO A 7 1.30 11.70 -25.97
C PRO A 7 1.68 11.29 -24.55
N ILE A 8 2.38 12.15 -23.83
CA ILE A 8 2.82 11.88 -22.45
C ILE A 8 1.63 11.65 -21.51
N GLU A 9 0.47 12.16 -21.91
CA GLU A 9 -0.85 11.94 -21.35
C GLU A 9 -1.26 10.46 -21.41
N THR A 10 -0.98 9.77 -22.52
CA THR A 10 -1.29 8.33 -22.71
C THR A 10 -0.44 7.47 -21.79
N VAL A 11 0.85 7.82 -21.63
CA VAL A 11 1.77 7.12 -20.72
C VAL A 11 1.29 7.27 -19.27
N SER A 12 0.92 8.48 -18.86
CA SER A 12 0.41 8.77 -17.52
C SER A 12 -0.88 7.99 -17.20
N SER A 13 -1.78 7.91 -18.17
CA SER A 13 -3.02 7.14 -18.04
C SER A 13 -2.76 5.64 -17.92
N THR A 14 -1.84 5.12 -18.74
CA THR A 14 -1.43 3.70 -18.69
C THR A 14 -0.81 3.34 -17.34
N ILE A 15 0.09 4.18 -16.84
CA ILE A 15 0.70 4.01 -15.51
C ILE A 15 -0.37 3.99 -14.42
N SER A 16 -1.35 4.90 -14.48
CA SER A 16 -2.46 4.95 -13.51
C SER A 16 -3.24 3.64 -13.47
N ILE A 17 -3.58 3.08 -14.64
CA ILE A 17 -4.29 1.80 -14.75
C ILE A 17 -3.47 0.66 -14.12
N ILE A 18 -2.16 0.61 -14.40
CA ILE A 18 -1.27 -0.40 -13.81
C ILE A 18 -1.26 -0.28 -12.28
N ILE A 19 -1.19 0.94 -11.74
CA ILE A 19 -1.22 1.13 -10.28
C ILE A 19 -2.56 0.69 -9.69
N VAL A 20 -3.68 0.99 -10.35
CA VAL A 20 -5.02 0.52 -9.93
C VAL A 20 -5.07 -1.00 -9.88
N LEU A 21 -4.57 -1.69 -10.91
CA LEU A 21 -4.46 -3.16 -10.88
C LEU A 21 -3.58 -3.64 -9.71
N GLY A 22 -2.48 -2.93 -9.44
CA GLY A 22 -1.62 -3.17 -8.28
C GLY A 22 -2.35 -3.02 -6.94
N ILE A 23 -3.26 -2.04 -6.81
CA ILE A 23 -4.12 -1.88 -5.62
C ILE A 23 -5.01 -3.11 -5.45
N PHE A 24 -5.67 -3.56 -6.51
CA PHE A 24 -6.53 -4.76 -6.46
C PHE A 24 -5.76 -6.01 -6.06
N ILE A 25 -4.61 -6.27 -6.69
CA ILE A 25 -3.74 -7.41 -6.35
C ILE A 25 -3.37 -7.38 -4.86
N LYS A 26 -2.97 -6.21 -4.36
CA LYS A 26 -2.59 -6.02 -2.96
C LYS A 26 -3.74 -6.24 -2.00
N PHE A 27 -4.94 -5.81 -2.39
CA PHE A 27 -6.17 -6.05 -1.64
C PHE A 27 -6.46 -7.55 -1.53
N PHE A 28 -6.37 -8.31 -2.62
CA PHE A 28 -6.56 -9.78 -2.58
C PHE A 28 -5.50 -10.48 -1.72
N GLN A 29 -4.23 -10.08 -1.82
CA GLN A 29 -3.17 -10.63 -0.97
C GLN A 29 -3.41 -10.33 0.51
N TYR A 30 -3.85 -9.12 0.83
CA TYR A 30 -4.19 -8.76 2.20
C TYR A 30 -5.35 -9.61 2.73
N LYS A 31 -6.40 -9.80 1.92
CA LYS A 31 -7.55 -10.64 2.28
C LYS A 31 -7.10 -12.06 2.65
N GLN A 32 -6.29 -12.70 1.80
CA GLN A 32 -5.77 -14.04 2.07
C GLN A 32 -5.00 -14.12 3.40
N LYS A 33 -4.12 -13.15 3.66
CA LYS A 33 -3.36 -13.09 4.92
C LYS A 33 -4.25 -12.88 6.13
N LEU A 34 -5.27 -12.03 6.00
CA LEU A 34 -6.24 -11.79 7.07
C LEU A 34 -7.05 -13.06 7.38
N ASP A 35 -7.42 -13.84 6.38
CA ASP A 35 -8.15 -15.09 6.58
C ASP A 35 -7.31 -16.12 7.36
N VAL A 36 -5.99 -16.18 7.12
CA VAL A 36 -5.07 -16.99 7.95
C VAL A 36 -5.05 -16.51 9.41
N LEU A 37 -4.95 -15.20 9.66
CA LEU A 37 -4.99 -14.68 11.03
C LEU A 37 -6.33 -14.97 11.73
N LYS A 38 -7.45 -14.84 11.02
CA LYS A 38 -8.77 -15.19 11.56
C LYS A 38 -8.89 -16.68 11.89
N GLU A 39 -8.25 -17.55 11.13
CA GLU A 39 -8.22 -18.98 11.47
C GLU A 39 -7.38 -19.23 12.74
N LEU A 40 -6.24 -18.56 12.89
CA LEU A 40 -5.42 -18.62 14.10
C LEU A 40 -6.18 -18.10 15.33
N ASP A 41 -6.95 -17.03 15.17
CA ASP A 41 -7.83 -16.47 16.20
C ASP A 41 -8.87 -17.48 16.68
N LYS A 42 -9.57 -18.13 15.75
CA LYS A 42 -10.52 -19.22 16.09
C LYS A 42 -9.85 -20.37 16.82
N ARG A 43 -8.60 -20.71 16.49
CA ARG A 43 -7.85 -21.76 17.18
C ARG A 43 -7.40 -21.33 18.58
N LYS A 44 -7.12 -20.04 18.77
CA LYS A 44 -6.82 -19.43 20.08
C LYS A 44 -8.02 -19.55 21.02
N ASP A 45 -9.21 -19.18 20.54
CA ASP A 45 -10.45 -19.24 21.33
C ASP A 45 -10.78 -20.65 21.86
N ILE A 46 -10.40 -21.68 21.11
CA ILE A 46 -10.63 -23.09 21.48
C ILE A 46 -9.39 -23.70 22.16
N SER A 47 -8.38 -22.89 22.54
CA SER A 47 -7.12 -23.33 23.16
C SER A 47 -6.32 -24.38 22.36
N LYS A 48 -6.49 -24.40 21.03
CA LYS A 48 -5.87 -25.36 20.10
C LYS A 48 -4.64 -24.81 19.36
N LEU A 49 -4.04 -23.72 19.85
CA LEU A 49 -2.80 -23.19 19.26
C LEU A 49 -1.64 -24.16 19.49
N THR A 50 -1.04 -24.61 18.40
CA THR A 50 0.19 -25.41 18.46
C THR A 50 1.40 -24.54 18.82
N THR A 51 2.51 -25.16 19.20
CA THR A 51 3.78 -24.45 19.42
C THR A 51 4.27 -23.75 18.15
N GLU A 52 4.01 -24.34 16.98
CA GLU A 52 4.32 -23.74 15.68
C GLU A 52 3.49 -22.47 15.43
N ASP A 53 2.19 -22.49 15.73
CA ASP A 53 1.32 -21.32 15.58
C ASP A 53 1.79 -20.15 16.47
N LYS A 54 2.16 -20.44 17.72
CA LYS A 54 2.68 -19.43 18.65
C LYS A 54 4.00 -18.82 18.17
N ASN A 55 4.89 -19.66 17.64
CA ASN A 55 6.15 -19.19 17.05
C ASN A 55 5.92 -18.36 15.78
N TYR A 56 4.97 -18.77 14.94
CA TYR A 56 4.55 -18.02 13.76
C TYR A 56 4.03 -16.64 14.13
N ILE A 57 3.11 -16.54 15.10
CA ILE A 57 2.53 -15.28 15.58
C ILE A 57 3.64 -14.36 16.11
N LYS A 58 4.50 -14.86 17.00
CA LYS A 58 5.57 -14.06 17.61
C LYS A 58 6.55 -13.51 16.58
N LYS A 59 6.99 -14.35 15.64
CA LYS A 59 7.92 -13.95 14.56
C LYS A 59 7.28 -12.90 13.66
N ASN A 60 6.07 -13.16 13.17
CA ASN A 60 5.37 -12.23 12.28
C ASN A 60 5.01 -10.92 12.98
N CYS A 61 4.66 -10.94 14.27
CA CYS A 61 4.34 -9.73 15.04
C CYS A 61 5.54 -8.77 15.06
N LYS A 62 6.74 -9.29 15.34
CA LYS A 62 7.98 -8.49 15.30
C LYS A 62 8.25 -7.93 13.89
N GLU A 63 8.22 -8.80 12.88
CA GLU A 63 8.50 -8.40 11.49
C GLU A 63 7.52 -7.33 10.97
N TYR A 64 6.22 -7.47 11.26
CA TYR A 64 5.22 -6.51 10.81
C TYR A 64 5.24 -5.21 11.59
N LYS A 65 5.61 -5.21 12.88
CA LYS A 65 5.85 -3.97 13.63
C LYS A 65 7.02 -3.18 13.03
N GLU A 66 8.14 -3.84 12.74
CA GLU A 66 9.28 -3.19 12.07
C GLU A 66 8.90 -2.67 10.69
N LYS A 67 8.13 -3.44 9.92
CA LYS A 67 7.63 -3.02 8.60
C LYS A 67 6.68 -1.83 8.72
N GLN A 68 5.81 -1.81 9.72
CA GLN A 68 4.88 -0.70 9.95
C GLN A 68 5.64 0.61 10.18
N ILE A 69 6.68 0.60 11.04
CA ILE A 69 7.50 1.79 11.30
C ILE A 69 8.12 2.32 10.00
N LYS A 70 8.68 1.44 9.17
CA LYS A 70 9.27 1.80 7.87
C LYS A 70 8.24 2.41 6.92
N VAL A 71 7.05 1.80 6.83
CA VAL A 71 5.98 2.30 5.95
C VAL A 71 5.43 3.64 6.45
N ASP A 72 5.23 3.80 7.77
CA ASP A 72 4.77 5.06 8.37
C ASP A 72 5.76 6.20 8.09
N ALA A 73 7.06 5.95 8.26
CA ALA A 73 8.11 6.92 7.96
C ALA A 73 8.14 7.28 6.47
N LEU A 74 8.08 6.28 5.59
CA LEU A 74 8.06 6.48 4.15
C LEU A 74 6.85 7.29 3.70
N THR A 75 5.64 6.96 4.19
CA THR A 75 4.42 7.72 3.84
C THR A 75 4.52 9.18 4.28
N ARG A 76 5.10 9.44 5.45
CA ARG A 76 5.31 10.82 5.94
C ARG A 76 6.31 11.59 5.07
N LEU A 77 7.35 10.93 4.58
CA LEU A 77 8.36 11.53 3.70
C LEU A 77 7.82 11.79 2.28
N ILE A 78 7.04 10.86 1.72
CA ILE A 78 6.53 10.95 0.35
C ILE A 78 5.48 12.06 0.21
N PHE A 79 4.68 12.32 1.24
CA PHE A 79 3.62 13.33 1.16
C PHE A 79 4.12 14.73 0.73
N PRO A 80 5.14 15.34 1.38
CA PRO A 80 5.67 16.62 0.91
C PRO A 80 6.28 16.52 -0.49
N ILE A 81 6.88 15.39 -0.86
CA ILE A 81 7.43 15.18 -2.22
C ILE A 81 6.31 15.24 -3.27
N PHE A 82 5.16 14.61 -3.02
CA PHE A 82 4.01 14.69 -3.92
C PHE A 82 3.45 16.11 -4.05
N ILE A 83 3.41 16.88 -2.96
CA ILE A 83 3.01 18.28 -3.00
C ILE A 83 3.98 19.10 -3.86
N THR A 84 5.29 18.91 -3.68
CA THR A 84 6.32 19.60 -4.47
C THR A 84 6.21 19.26 -5.95
N ILE A 85 6.01 17.99 -6.30
CA ILE A 85 5.83 17.57 -7.70
C ILE A 85 4.56 18.21 -8.28
N ALA A 86 3.45 18.21 -7.55
CA ALA A 86 2.22 18.84 -8.01
C ALA A 86 2.43 20.34 -8.26
N ALA A 87 3.07 21.06 -7.34
CA ALA A 87 3.38 22.49 -7.51
C ALA A 87 4.24 22.76 -8.76
N ILE A 88 5.25 21.93 -9.02
CA ILE A 88 6.08 22.01 -10.22
C ILE A 88 5.23 21.80 -11.48
N LEU A 89 4.35 20.80 -11.49
CA LEU A 89 3.47 20.56 -12.64
C LEU A 89 2.56 21.76 -12.92
N PHE A 90 1.94 22.34 -11.89
CA PHE A 90 1.11 23.54 -12.03
C PHE A 90 1.89 24.77 -12.50
N PHE A 91 3.19 24.86 -12.20
CA PHE A 91 4.03 25.97 -12.66
C PHE A 91 4.39 25.88 -14.15
N PHE A 92 4.64 24.68 -14.67
CA PHE A 92 5.13 24.48 -16.03
C PHE A 92 4.06 24.07 -17.06
N LEU A 93 2.90 23.57 -16.63
CA LEU A 93 1.89 23.00 -17.52
C LEU A 93 0.51 23.67 -17.35
N PRO A 94 -0.27 23.77 -18.44
CA PRO A 94 -1.65 24.23 -18.35
C PRO A 94 -2.50 23.26 -17.54
N LEU A 95 -3.56 23.79 -16.92
CA LEU A 95 -4.42 23.07 -15.97
C LEU A 95 -4.86 21.69 -16.49
N GLU A 96 -5.34 21.61 -17.74
CA GLU A 96 -5.85 20.38 -18.36
C GLU A 96 -4.81 19.25 -18.34
N LYS A 97 -3.55 19.57 -18.70
CA LYS A 97 -2.44 18.59 -18.71
C LYS A 97 -2.01 18.23 -17.30
N THR A 98 -1.97 19.22 -16.40
CA THR A 98 -1.62 19.00 -15.00
C THR A 98 -2.58 18.03 -14.31
N LEU A 99 -3.88 18.11 -14.60
CA LEU A 99 -4.88 17.20 -14.02
C LEU A 99 -4.62 15.72 -14.37
N ILE A 100 -4.16 15.44 -15.59
CA ILE A 100 -3.83 14.07 -16.03
C ILE A 100 -2.65 13.51 -15.22
N HIS A 101 -1.60 14.31 -15.04
CA HIS A 101 -0.43 13.90 -14.24
C HIS A 101 -0.74 13.85 -12.74
N LEU A 102 -1.60 14.74 -12.24
CA LEU A 102 -2.06 14.75 -10.86
C LEU A 102 -2.81 13.46 -10.51
N ASN A 103 -3.58 12.90 -11.45
CA ASN A 103 -4.24 11.61 -11.26
C ASN A 103 -3.23 10.51 -10.92
N VAL A 104 -2.07 10.46 -11.61
CA VAL A 104 -1.00 9.49 -11.30
C VAL A 104 -0.53 9.65 -9.86
N ILE A 105 -0.31 10.89 -9.42
CA ILE A 105 0.14 11.20 -8.04
C ILE A 105 -0.91 10.74 -7.03
N ILE A 106 -2.18 11.04 -7.28
CA ILE A 106 -3.30 10.66 -6.41
C ILE A 106 -3.39 9.13 -6.32
N VAL A 107 -3.34 8.42 -7.44
CA VAL A 107 -3.44 6.96 -7.46
C VAL A 107 -2.25 6.31 -6.76
N LEU A 108 -1.02 6.84 -6.93
CA LEU A 108 0.15 6.41 -6.16
C LEU A 108 -0.01 6.65 -4.66
N TYR A 109 -0.56 7.80 -4.28
CA TYR A 109 -0.83 8.13 -2.88
C TYR A 109 -1.86 7.17 -2.27
N ILE A 110 -2.94 6.87 -2.99
CA ILE A 110 -3.94 5.88 -2.56
C ILE A 110 -3.27 4.51 -2.37
N TYR A 111 -2.46 4.06 -3.32
CA TYR A 111 -1.75 2.79 -3.21
C TYR A 111 -0.85 2.72 -1.96
N LEU A 112 -0.11 3.79 -1.65
CA LEU A 112 0.72 3.88 -0.45
C LEU A 112 -0.13 3.84 0.82
N GLN A 113 -1.24 4.57 0.87
CA GLN A 113 -2.13 4.59 2.03
C GLN A 113 -2.81 3.25 2.27
N VAL A 114 -3.28 2.58 1.21
CA VAL A 114 -3.81 1.22 1.29
C VAL A 114 -2.75 0.27 1.85
N HIS A 115 -1.52 0.35 1.36
CA HIS A 115 -0.42 -0.47 1.89
C HIS A 115 -0.18 -0.25 3.38
N ARG A 116 -0.14 1.02 3.79
CA ARG A 116 0.07 1.45 5.17
C ARG A 116 -1.02 0.92 6.08
N ILE A 117 -2.29 1.10 5.71
CA ILE A 117 -3.45 0.61 6.45
C ILE A 117 -3.40 -0.90 6.60
N HIS A 118 -3.15 -1.63 5.51
CA HIS A 118 -3.05 -3.10 5.57
C HIS A 118 -1.92 -3.57 6.49
N THR A 119 -0.76 -2.93 6.43
CA THR A 119 0.39 -3.28 7.27
C THR A 119 0.10 -3.02 8.75
N ARG A 120 -0.49 -1.86 9.07
CA ARG A 120 -0.88 -1.48 10.43
C ARG A 120 -1.96 -2.40 11.00
N ASN A 121 -3.00 -2.69 10.23
CA ASN A 121 -4.09 -3.56 10.67
C ASN A 121 -3.59 -4.99 10.91
N TYR A 122 -2.72 -5.50 10.04
CA TYR A 122 -2.13 -6.83 10.20
C TYR A 122 -1.23 -6.91 11.43
N ALA A 123 -0.38 -5.90 11.66
CA ALA A 123 0.46 -5.81 12.85
C ALA A 123 -0.37 -5.76 14.14
N LYS A 124 -1.45 -4.98 14.14
CA LYS A 124 -2.37 -4.86 15.28
C LYS A 124 -3.08 -6.18 15.59
N PHE A 125 -3.58 -6.88 14.57
CA PHE A 125 -4.22 -8.19 14.75
C PHE A 125 -3.20 -9.20 15.32
N LEU A 126 -1.98 -9.25 14.79
CA LEU A 126 -0.92 -10.11 15.34
C LEU A 126 -0.57 -9.79 16.80
N GLU A 127 -0.62 -8.52 17.18
CA GLU A 127 -0.42 -8.09 18.56
C GLU A 127 -1.54 -8.57 19.49
N GLU A 128 -2.81 -8.46 19.05
CA GLU A 128 -3.98 -8.99 19.77
C GLU A 128 -3.92 -10.53 19.91
N LEU A 129 -3.43 -11.22 18.88
CA LEU A 129 -3.21 -12.68 18.93
C LEU A 129 -2.07 -13.09 19.86
N ASN A 130 -1.03 -12.28 19.97
CA ASN A 130 0.14 -12.56 20.82
C ASN A 130 -0.09 -12.21 22.31
N SER A 131 -1.11 -11.41 22.63
CA SER A 131 -1.52 -11.09 24.00
C SER A 131 -2.30 -12.22 24.66
#